data_AF-A0A4U5V604-F1
#
_entry.id   AF-A0A4U5V604-F1
#
_cell.length_a   1.000
_cell.length_b   1.000
_cell.length_c   1.000
_cell.angle_alpha   90.00
_cell.angle_beta   90.00
_cell.angle_gamma   90.00
#
_symmetry.space_group_name_H-M   'P 1'
#
loop_
_entity.id
_entity.type
_entity.pdbx_description
1 polymer ?
#
loop_
_entity_poly.entity_id
_entity_poly.type
_entity_poly.pdbx_seq_one_letter_code
_entity_poly.pdbx_strand_id
1 'polypeptide(L)'
;MTDLYVSLAVLGAAVTLSEALRRTAARLFPGAYWIYLLEAASTFQLCCCTQELKLLGETARLELLVGLTLTYTMTVIHLLTFRGAACNPSGVLESVCRGSSTVRAAVVLIACQFGAAVAAQYFAASVWSLGLSDVHIRHQRFGFRCFDPLGGTVLEAAAVELACAFTVQAAAMHVHRVDEKLRAHLIAAVITALVYTGGSISGAVFNPVLAFSVQFPCSGHTYLEYCFVYWLGPVLGVASCILLFEKIIPFLSGKSTIGLDVPTAQKPKTQ
;
A
#
# COMPACT_ATOMS: atom_id res chain seq x y z
N MET A 1 -17.53 -21.52 6.62
CA MET A 1 -16.93 -21.96 5.34
C MET A 1 -17.48 -21.19 4.15
N THR A 2 -18.81 -21.04 4.02
CA THR A 2 -19.42 -20.23 2.95
C THR A 2 -18.88 -18.81 2.86
N ASP A 3 -18.77 -18.09 4.00
CA ASP A 3 -18.21 -16.73 4.03
C ASP A 3 -16.81 -16.66 3.40
N LEU A 4 -15.94 -17.60 3.78
CA LEU A 4 -14.58 -17.68 3.25
C LEU A 4 -14.57 -17.90 1.73
N TYR A 5 -15.37 -18.84 1.21
CA TYR A 5 -15.41 -19.12 -0.22
C TYR A 5 -15.97 -17.95 -1.03
N VAL A 6 -17.00 -17.28 -0.50
CA VAL A 6 -17.58 -16.09 -1.13
C VAL A 6 -16.55 -14.97 -1.15
N SER A 7 -15.86 -14.70 -0.04
CA SER A 7 -14.80 -13.70 -0.01
C SER A 7 -13.66 -14.05 -0.96
N LEU A 8 -13.21 -15.31 -1.02
CA LEU A 8 -12.21 -15.75 -2.00
C LEU A 8 -12.66 -15.50 -3.46
N ALA A 9 -13.94 -15.72 -3.76
CA ALA A 9 -14.50 -15.43 -5.09
C ALA A 9 -14.50 -13.92 -5.38
N VAL A 10 -14.85 -13.08 -4.40
CA VAL A 10 -14.80 -11.62 -4.51
C VAL A 10 -13.36 -11.12 -4.72
N LEU A 11 -12.40 -11.66 -3.97
CA LEU A 11 -10.97 -11.36 -4.14
C LEU A 11 -10.50 -11.75 -5.55
N GLY A 12 -10.86 -12.94 -6.02
CA GLY A 12 -10.57 -13.39 -7.38
C GLY A 12 -11.20 -12.49 -8.44
N ALA A 13 -12.44 -12.04 -8.25
CA ALA A 13 -13.12 -11.11 -9.15
C ALA A 13 -12.41 -9.75 -9.21
N ALA A 14 -12.01 -9.19 -8.07
CA ALA A 14 -11.27 -7.92 -8.02
C ALA A 14 -9.91 -8.02 -8.73
N VAL A 15 -9.15 -9.10 -8.51
CA VAL A 15 -7.86 -9.35 -9.15
C VAL A 15 -8.01 -9.53 -10.67
N THR A 16 -8.98 -10.34 -11.11
CA THR A 16 -9.21 -10.61 -12.53
C THR A 16 -9.73 -9.39 -13.29
N LEU A 17 -10.64 -8.61 -12.69
CA LEU A 17 -11.11 -7.34 -13.26
C LEU A 17 -9.96 -6.34 -13.42
N SER A 18 -9.11 -6.22 -12.40
CA SER A 18 -7.95 -5.33 -12.43
C SER A 18 -6.92 -5.76 -13.47
N GLU A 19 -6.71 -7.07 -13.64
CA GLU A 19 -5.83 -7.61 -14.67
C GLU A 19 -6.40 -7.42 -16.08
N ALA A 20 -7.72 -7.57 -16.26
CA ALA A 20 -8.39 -7.27 -17.53
C ALA A 20 -8.26 -5.78 -17.88
N LEU A 21 -8.43 -4.88 -16.90
CA LEU A 21 -8.23 -3.45 -17.08
C LEU A 21 -6.79 -3.13 -17.47
N ARG A 22 -5.80 -3.69 -16.77
CA ARG A 22 -4.38 -3.57 -17.14
C ARG A 22 -4.13 -4.06 -18.56
N ARG A 23 -4.56 -5.28 -18.93
CA ARG A 23 -4.30 -5.80 -20.28
C ARG A 23 -4.97 -4.96 -21.38
N THR A 24 -6.18 -4.49 -21.15
CA THR A 24 -6.91 -3.65 -22.09
C THR A 24 -6.24 -2.29 -22.24
N ALA A 25 -5.86 -1.64 -21.12
CA ALA A 25 -5.18 -0.37 -21.15
C ALA A 25 -3.79 -0.45 -21.83
N ALA A 26 -3.06 -1.57 -21.66
CA ALA A 26 -1.77 -1.78 -22.34
C ALA A 26 -1.93 -1.87 -23.87
N ARG A 27 -3.08 -2.38 -24.33
CA ARG A 27 -3.39 -2.51 -25.76
C ARG A 27 -3.91 -1.20 -26.36
N LEU A 28 -4.74 -0.46 -25.62
CA LEU A 28 -5.45 0.72 -26.13
C LEU A 28 -4.71 2.04 -25.91
N PHE A 29 -3.88 2.15 -24.88
CA PHE A 29 -3.20 3.40 -24.49
C PHE A 29 -1.68 3.20 -24.32
N PRO A 30 -0.96 2.77 -25.36
CA PRO A 30 0.49 2.63 -25.29
C PRO A 30 1.14 4.00 -25.07
N GLY A 31 2.04 4.12 -24.09
CA GLY A 31 2.81 5.34 -23.81
C GLY A 31 2.64 5.86 -22.39
N ALA A 32 2.82 7.18 -22.18
CA ALA A 32 2.86 7.78 -20.85
C ALA A 32 1.53 7.69 -20.06
N TYR A 33 0.40 7.45 -20.72
CA TYR A 33 -0.89 7.29 -20.03
C TYR A 33 -1.06 5.92 -19.36
N TRP A 34 -0.31 4.91 -19.85
CA TRP A 34 -0.33 3.56 -19.32
C TRP A 34 0.01 3.50 -17.83
N ILE A 35 0.98 4.31 -17.36
CA ILE A 35 1.40 4.30 -15.95
C ILE A 35 0.27 4.77 -15.01
N TYR A 36 -0.56 5.73 -15.43
CA TYR A 36 -1.68 6.22 -14.62
C TYR A 36 -2.82 5.19 -14.54
N LEU A 37 -3.09 4.51 -15.65
CA LEU A 37 -4.08 3.41 -15.68
C LEU A 37 -3.59 2.20 -14.88
N LEU A 38 -2.29 1.91 -14.94
CA LEU A 38 -1.67 0.87 -14.13
C LEU A 38 -1.76 1.19 -12.64
N GLU A 39 -1.50 2.44 -12.26
CA GLU A 39 -1.64 2.93 -10.88
C GLU A 39 -3.08 2.80 -10.38
N ALA A 40 -4.05 3.23 -11.19
CA ALA A 40 -5.47 3.14 -10.86
C ALA A 40 -5.94 1.69 -10.71
N ALA A 41 -5.62 0.82 -11.67
CA ALA A 41 -6.03 -0.60 -11.64
C ALA A 41 -5.42 -1.34 -10.44
N SER A 42 -4.16 -1.04 -10.11
CA SER A 42 -3.45 -1.69 -9.00
C SER A 42 -3.94 -1.18 -7.64
N THR A 43 -4.21 0.13 -7.51
CA THR A 43 -4.80 0.70 -6.30
C THR A 43 -6.23 0.22 -6.08
N PHE A 44 -7.03 0.09 -7.16
CA PHE A 44 -8.37 -0.48 -7.09
C PHE A 44 -8.33 -1.93 -6.58
N GLN A 45 -7.44 -2.75 -7.15
CA GLN A 45 -7.24 -4.13 -6.69
C GLN A 45 -6.90 -4.18 -5.20
N LEU A 46 -5.90 -3.38 -4.78
CA LEU A 46 -5.46 -3.30 -3.38
C LEU A 46 -6.64 -2.98 -2.46
N CYS A 47 -7.37 -1.91 -2.77
CA CYS A 47 -8.47 -1.41 -1.94
C CYS A 47 -9.64 -2.40 -1.90
N CYS A 48 -10.04 -2.98 -3.03
CA CYS A 48 -11.11 -3.98 -3.08
C CYS A 48 -10.76 -5.22 -2.26
N CYS A 49 -9.54 -5.73 -2.44
CA CYS A 49 -9.10 -6.92 -1.71
C CYS A 49 -9.01 -6.68 -0.21
N THR A 50 -8.47 -5.52 0.21
CA THR A 50 -8.37 -5.19 1.63
C THR A 50 -9.73 -4.93 2.26
N GLN A 51 -10.70 -4.31 1.56
CA GLN A 51 -12.06 -4.14 2.08
C GLN A 51 -12.73 -5.48 2.37
N GLU A 52 -12.66 -6.44 1.45
CA GLU A 52 -13.26 -7.76 1.65
C GLU A 52 -12.54 -8.56 2.75
N LEU A 53 -11.20 -8.51 2.81
CA LEU A 53 -10.43 -9.15 3.88
C LEU A 53 -10.72 -8.53 5.25
N LYS A 54 -10.86 -7.20 5.33
CA LYS A 54 -11.23 -6.50 6.56
C LYS A 54 -12.60 -6.96 7.04
N LEU A 55 -13.61 -6.96 6.16
CA LEU A 55 -14.95 -7.41 6.50
C LEU A 55 -14.96 -8.86 7.00
N LEU A 56 -14.26 -9.75 6.29
CA LEU A 56 -14.14 -11.15 6.67
C LEU A 56 -13.44 -11.30 8.03
N GLY A 57 -12.34 -10.59 8.27
CA GLY A 57 -11.56 -10.66 9.51
C GLY A 57 -12.29 -10.10 10.74
N GLU A 58 -13.07 -9.04 10.57
CA GLU A 58 -13.83 -8.41 11.67
C GLU A 58 -15.11 -9.21 12.01
N THR A 59 -15.71 -9.84 11.00
CA THR A 59 -17.07 -10.39 11.14
C THR A 59 -17.11 -11.91 11.26
N ALA A 60 -16.23 -12.61 10.54
CA ALA A 60 -16.10 -14.05 10.68
C ALA A 60 -15.20 -14.36 11.86
N ARG A 61 -15.52 -15.43 12.60
CA ARG A 61 -14.58 -16.02 13.55
C ARG A 61 -13.52 -16.80 12.78
N LEU A 62 -12.69 -16.07 12.03
CA LEU A 62 -11.64 -16.66 11.23
C LEU A 62 -10.48 -17.07 12.15
N GLU A 63 -10.01 -18.30 12.00
CA GLU A 63 -8.79 -18.71 12.69
C GLU A 63 -7.63 -17.79 12.28
N LEU A 64 -6.85 -17.34 13.27
CA LEU A 64 -5.73 -16.42 13.07
C LEU A 64 -4.82 -16.86 11.93
N LEU A 65 -4.47 -18.16 11.87
CA LEU A 65 -3.59 -18.71 10.84
C LEU A 65 -4.19 -18.56 9.44
N VAL A 66 -5.52 -18.73 9.30
CA VAL A 66 -6.21 -18.55 8.02
C VAL A 66 -6.19 -17.07 7.61
N GLY A 67 -6.46 -16.15 8.53
CA GLY A 67 -6.35 -14.70 8.27
C GLY A 67 -4.95 -14.29 7.80
N LEU A 68 -3.91 -14.73 8.52
CA LEU A 68 -2.51 -14.46 8.13
C LEU A 68 -2.15 -15.09 6.78
N THR A 69 -2.63 -16.31 6.50
CA THR A 69 -2.41 -16.97 5.21
C THR A 69 -3.06 -16.19 4.06
N LEU A 70 -4.27 -15.67 4.27
CA LEU A 70 -4.95 -14.84 3.27
C LEU A 70 -4.21 -13.52 3.05
N THR A 71 -3.82 -12.82 4.13
CA THR A 71 -3.04 -11.58 4.06
C THR A 71 -1.73 -11.79 3.30
N TYR A 72 -0.96 -12.82 3.64
CA TYR A 72 0.27 -13.17 2.95
C TYR A 72 0.02 -13.45 1.46
N THR A 73 -0.95 -14.32 1.17
CA THR A 73 -1.25 -14.76 -0.20
C THR A 73 -1.70 -13.58 -1.06
N MET A 74 -2.61 -12.74 -0.56
CA MET A 74 -3.09 -11.56 -1.29
C MET A 74 -2.00 -10.52 -1.45
N THR A 75 -1.11 -10.34 -0.46
CA THR A 75 0.04 -9.44 -0.59
C THR A 75 1.00 -9.93 -1.67
N VAL A 76 1.28 -11.23 -1.75
CA VAL A 76 2.07 -11.80 -2.86
C VAL A 76 1.39 -11.53 -4.21
N ILE A 77 0.08 -11.77 -4.33
CA ILE A 77 -0.67 -11.50 -5.56
C ILE A 77 -0.57 -10.02 -5.95
N HIS A 78 -0.75 -9.09 -5.01
CA HIS A 78 -0.58 -7.66 -5.23
C HIS A 78 0.80 -7.33 -5.78
N LEU A 79 1.86 -7.75 -5.09
CA LEU A 79 3.25 -7.47 -5.49
C LEU A 79 3.58 -8.02 -6.88
N LEU A 80 3.04 -9.20 -7.24
CA LEU A 80 3.25 -9.81 -8.56
C LEU A 80 2.41 -9.16 -9.68
N THR A 81 1.27 -8.54 -9.35
CA THR A 81 0.33 -8.00 -10.35
C THR A 81 0.44 -6.50 -10.57
N PHE A 82 1.04 -5.75 -9.65
CA PHE A 82 1.09 -4.28 -9.71
C PHE A 82 2.06 -3.73 -10.76
N ARG A 83 2.98 -4.56 -11.28
CA ARG A 83 3.92 -4.23 -12.38
C ARG A 83 4.65 -2.88 -12.19
N GLY A 84 5.00 -2.55 -10.95
CA GLY A 84 5.72 -1.33 -10.59
C GLY A 84 4.85 -0.11 -10.26
N ALA A 85 3.51 -0.25 -10.21
CA ALA A 85 2.65 0.77 -9.60
C ALA A 85 3.00 0.99 -8.12
N ALA A 86 2.99 2.24 -7.68
CA ALA A 86 3.33 2.58 -6.30
C ALA A 86 2.21 2.19 -5.32
N CYS A 87 0.97 2.42 -5.71
CA CYS A 87 -0.26 2.18 -4.94
C CYS A 87 -0.27 2.81 -3.55
N ASN A 88 0.60 3.79 -3.30
CA ASN A 88 0.81 4.43 -2.01
C ASN A 88 1.31 5.88 -2.21
N PRO A 89 0.58 6.90 -1.73
CA PRO A 89 1.01 8.29 -1.80
C PRO A 89 2.40 8.53 -1.22
N SER A 90 2.78 7.84 -0.14
CA SER A 90 4.10 8.00 0.49
C SER A 90 5.25 7.60 -0.44
N GLY A 91 5.09 6.52 -1.23
CA GLY A 91 6.08 6.11 -2.22
C GLY A 91 6.15 7.05 -3.42
N VAL A 92 5.02 7.64 -3.81
CA VAL A 92 5.00 8.69 -4.86
C VAL A 92 5.71 9.95 -4.37
N LEU A 93 5.48 10.38 -3.13
CA LEU A 93 6.18 11.52 -2.53
C LEU A 93 7.68 11.27 -2.40
N GLU A 94 8.10 10.06 -2.01
CA GLU A 94 9.50 9.65 -2.02
C GLU A 94 10.12 9.84 -3.42
N SER A 95 9.46 9.41 -4.48
CA SER A 95 9.98 9.53 -5.85
C SER A 95 10.24 10.99 -6.27
N VAL A 96 9.41 11.92 -5.79
CA VAL A 96 9.60 13.37 -5.99
C VAL A 96 10.81 13.85 -5.19
N CYS A 97 10.91 13.47 -3.91
CA CYS A 97 12.05 13.83 -3.06
C CYS A 97 13.39 13.33 -3.62
N ARG A 98 13.39 12.19 -4.30
CA ARG A 98 14.56 11.61 -4.97
C ARG A 98 14.85 12.19 -6.36
N GLY A 99 13.96 13.04 -6.89
CA GLY A 99 14.07 13.59 -8.24
C GLY A 99 13.80 12.58 -9.36
N SER A 100 13.27 11.39 -9.06
CA SER A 100 12.91 10.38 -10.06
C SER A 100 11.53 10.59 -10.67
N SER A 101 10.70 11.47 -10.09
CA SER A 101 9.39 11.87 -10.61
C SER A 101 9.18 13.38 -10.47
N THR A 102 8.39 13.96 -11.38
CA THR A 102 8.01 15.38 -11.30
C THR A 102 6.82 15.57 -10.37
N VAL A 103 6.72 16.72 -9.71
CA VAL A 103 5.57 17.07 -8.83
C VAL A 103 4.24 16.92 -9.57
N ARG A 104 4.18 17.36 -10.84
CA ARG A 104 2.98 17.22 -11.68
C ARG A 104 2.59 15.75 -11.90
N ALA A 105 3.54 14.89 -12.22
CA ALA A 105 3.27 13.46 -12.40
C ALA A 105 2.80 12.81 -11.08
N ALA A 106 3.41 13.18 -9.96
CA ALA A 106 3.02 12.72 -8.63
C ALA A 106 1.58 13.11 -8.27
N VAL A 107 1.18 14.36 -8.52
CA VAL A 107 -0.20 14.82 -8.30
C VAL A 107 -1.20 13.98 -9.10
N VAL A 108 -0.89 13.71 -10.38
CA VAL A 108 -1.77 12.88 -11.22
C VAL A 108 -1.84 11.43 -10.71
N LEU A 109 -0.71 10.83 -10.33
CA LEU A 109 -0.68 9.48 -9.75
C LEU A 109 -1.51 9.40 -8.47
N ILE A 110 -1.33 10.34 -7.54
CA ILE A 110 -2.10 10.38 -6.29
C ILE A 110 -3.60 10.58 -6.60
N ALA A 111 -3.96 11.45 -7.54
CA ALA A 111 -5.35 11.60 -7.96
C ALA A 111 -5.94 10.30 -8.53
N CYS A 112 -5.18 9.56 -9.35
CA CYS A 112 -5.58 8.23 -9.84
C CYS A 112 -5.75 7.21 -8.70
N GLN A 113 -4.85 7.21 -7.72
CA GLN A 113 -4.94 6.35 -6.54
C GLN A 113 -6.24 6.62 -5.76
N PHE A 114 -6.54 7.90 -5.46
CA PHE A 114 -7.76 8.26 -4.73
C PHE A 114 -9.03 7.97 -5.54
N GLY A 115 -9.02 8.24 -6.85
CA GLY A 115 -10.14 7.86 -7.73
C GLY A 115 -10.39 6.35 -7.73
N ALA A 116 -9.33 5.55 -7.74
CA ALA A 116 -9.43 4.09 -7.64
C ALA A 116 -9.91 3.61 -6.27
N ALA A 117 -9.50 4.26 -5.18
CA ALA A 117 -9.99 3.97 -3.83
C ALA A 117 -11.50 4.26 -3.70
N VAL A 118 -11.98 5.38 -4.24
CA VAL A 118 -13.42 5.69 -4.29
C VAL A 118 -14.16 4.64 -5.12
N ALA A 119 -13.64 4.28 -6.30
CA ALA A 119 -14.23 3.21 -7.11
C ALA A 119 -14.28 1.87 -6.36
N ALA A 120 -13.25 1.55 -5.57
CA ALA A 120 -13.22 0.35 -4.75
C ALA A 120 -14.25 0.37 -3.62
N GLN A 121 -14.52 1.53 -3.00
CA GLN A 121 -15.61 1.68 -2.01
C GLN A 121 -16.97 1.39 -2.63
N TYR A 122 -17.24 1.90 -3.83
CA TYR A 122 -18.49 1.61 -4.55
C TYR A 122 -18.58 0.13 -4.97
N PHE A 123 -17.47 -0.45 -5.43
CA PHE A 123 -17.42 -1.87 -5.77
C PHE A 123 -17.74 -2.73 -4.54
N ALA A 124 -17.09 -2.47 -3.40
CA ALA A 124 -17.30 -3.21 -2.17
C ALA A 124 -18.76 -3.09 -1.68
N ALA A 125 -19.31 -1.87 -1.61
CA ALA A 125 -20.71 -1.65 -1.25
C ALA A 125 -21.68 -2.39 -2.19
N SER A 126 -21.39 -2.41 -3.48
CA SER A 126 -22.19 -3.13 -4.48
C SER A 126 -22.16 -4.63 -4.23
N VAL A 127 -20.97 -5.21 -4.03
CA VAL A 127 -20.81 -6.64 -3.73
C VAL A 127 -21.51 -7.02 -2.42
N TRP A 128 -21.30 -6.25 -1.35
CA TRP A 128 -21.91 -6.51 -0.05
C TRP A 128 -23.43 -6.41 -0.09
N SER A 129 -23.99 -5.53 -0.93
CA SER A 129 -25.44 -5.40 -1.11
C SER A 129 -26.11 -6.63 -1.74
N LEU A 130 -25.34 -7.49 -2.41
CA LEU A 130 -25.85 -8.74 -2.97
C LEU A 130 -26.11 -9.81 -1.90
N GLY A 131 -25.60 -9.64 -0.66
CA GLY A 131 -25.86 -10.56 0.45
C GLY A 131 -25.40 -12.00 0.18
N LEU A 132 -24.29 -12.17 -0.54
CA LEU A 132 -23.81 -13.50 -1.00
C LEU A 132 -23.35 -14.42 0.14
N SER A 133 -23.16 -13.89 1.34
CA SER A 133 -22.69 -14.60 2.53
C SER A 133 -23.29 -14.01 3.82
N ASP A 134 -23.14 -14.70 4.95
CA ASP A 134 -23.66 -14.22 6.24
C ASP A 134 -22.93 -12.96 6.69
N VAL A 135 -21.63 -12.84 6.39
CA VAL A 135 -20.87 -11.60 6.66
C VAL A 135 -21.39 -10.42 5.84
N HIS A 136 -21.74 -10.64 4.56
CA HIS A 136 -22.33 -9.59 3.70
C HIS A 136 -23.71 -9.18 4.18
N ILE A 137 -24.58 -10.14 4.49
CA ILE A 137 -25.93 -9.88 5.02
C ILE A 137 -25.84 -9.11 6.34
N ARG A 138 -24.93 -9.49 7.24
CA ARG A 138 -24.74 -8.78 8.51
C ARG A 138 -24.28 -7.35 8.26
N HIS A 139 -23.28 -7.15 7.41
CA HIS A 139 -22.77 -5.81 7.11
C HIS A 139 -23.84 -4.92 6.47
N GLN A 140 -24.65 -5.48 5.58
CA GLN A 140 -25.82 -4.80 4.99
C GLN A 140 -26.84 -4.37 6.05
N ARG A 141 -27.15 -5.21 7.04
CA ARG A 141 -28.07 -4.86 8.14
C ARG A 141 -27.59 -3.67 8.96
N PHE A 142 -26.28 -3.47 9.07
CA PHE A 142 -25.67 -2.29 9.71
C PHE A 142 -25.47 -1.11 8.74
N GLY A 143 -26.00 -1.19 7.52
CA GLY A 143 -25.91 -0.13 6.52
C GLY A 143 -24.50 0.11 6.00
N PHE A 144 -23.68 -0.96 5.94
CA PHE A 144 -22.25 -0.91 5.55
C PHE A 144 -21.39 0.01 6.42
N ARG A 145 -21.84 0.30 7.65
CA ARG A 145 -21.09 1.12 8.61
C ARG A 145 -20.01 0.29 9.27
N CYS A 146 -18.87 0.93 9.52
CA CYS A 146 -17.84 0.46 10.42
C CYS A 146 -17.65 1.45 11.57
N PHE A 147 -17.25 0.93 12.72
CA PHE A 147 -17.09 1.69 13.97
C PHE A 147 -15.68 1.52 14.47
N ASP A 148 -15.14 2.62 15.00
CA ASP A 148 -13.82 2.77 15.62
C ASP A 148 -12.75 1.79 15.13
N PRO A 149 -12.00 2.16 14.09
CA PRO A 149 -10.99 1.28 13.51
C PRO A 149 -9.72 1.20 14.37
N LEU A 150 -9.61 1.97 15.46
CA LEU A 150 -8.44 1.99 16.32
C LEU A 150 -8.67 1.14 17.57
N GLY A 151 -7.70 0.30 17.92
CA GLY A 151 -7.70 -0.47 19.17
C GLY A 151 -6.91 0.19 20.30
N GLY A 152 -6.38 1.40 20.08
CA GLY A 152 -5.58 2.16 21.03
C GLY A 152 -5.73 3.67 20.82
N THR A 153 -4.86 4.46 21.43
CA THR A 153 -4.89 5.92 21.27
C THR A 153 -4.45 6.35 19.88
N VAL A 154 -4.86 7.56 19.47
CA VAL A 154 -4.44 8.20 18.21
C VAL A 154 -2.91 8.26 18.08
N LEU A 155 -2.20 8.52 19.17
CA LEU A 155 -0.73 8.57 19.18
C LEU A 155 -0.10 7.18 18.99
N GLU A 156 -0.62 6.16 19.70
CA GLU A 156 -0.16 4.78 19.54
C GLU A 156 -0.39 4.28 18.12
N ALA A 157 -1.57 4.53 17.54
CA ALA A 157 -1.87 4.18 16.17
C ALA A 157 -0.92 4.87 15.18
N ALA A 158 -0.67 6.19 15.33
CA ALA A 158 0.27 6.90 14.49
C ALA A 158 1.71 6.36 14.60
N ALA A 159 2.14 5.96 15.81
CA ALA A 159 3.45 5.35 16.03
C ALA A 159 3.57 3.97 15.36
N VAL A 160 2.51 3.14 15.42
CA VAL A 160 2.44 1.86 14.71
C VAL A 160 2.52 2.06 13.21
N GLU A 161 1.75 2.99 12.66
CA GLU A 161 1.74 3.31 11.22
C GLU A 161 3.11 3.81 10.73
N LEU A 162 3.79 4.64 11.51
CA LEU A 162 5.16 5.08 11.26
C LEU A 162 6.13 3.90 11.25
N ALA A 163 6.11 3.06 12.29
CA ALA A 163 7.01 1.92 12.41
C ALA A 163 6.79 0.90 11.28
N CYS A 164 5.54 0.66 10.90
CA CYS A 164 5.19 -0.21 9.78
C CYS A 164 5.73 0.35 8.45
N ALA A 165 5.46 1.62 8.16
CA ALA A 165 5.93 2.27 6.94
C ALA A 165 7.47 2.29 6.86
N PHE A 166 8.16 2.60 7.96
CA PHE A 166 9.61 2.52 8.07
C PHE A 166 10.12 1.11 7.73
N THR A 167 9.51 0.08 8.33
CA THR A 167 9.96 -1.31 8.18
C THR A 167 9.75 -1.81 6.75
N VAL A 168 8.60 -1.51 6.14
CA VAL A 168 8.34 -1.84 4.73
C VAL A 168 9.30 -1.09 3.82
N GLN A 169 9.56 0.19 4.09
CA GLN A 169 10.52 0.98 3.31
C GLN A 169 11.94 0.42 3.41
N ALA A 170 12.39 0.05 4.61
CA ALA A 170 13.70 -0.57 4.82
C ALA A 170 13.81 -1.89 4.06
N ALA A 171 12.77 -2.73 4.12
CA ALA A 171 12.71 -3.98 3.38
C ALA A 171 12.77 -3.72 1.86
N ALA A 172 12.02 -2.75 1.34
CA ALA A 172 12.02 -2.38 -0.07
C ALA A 172 13.40 -1.86 -0.54
N MET A 173 14.07 -1.01 0.25
CA MET A 173 15.40 -0.50 -0.06
C MET A 173 16.46 -1.61 -0.14
N HIS A 174 16.31 -2.68 0.65
CA HIS A 174 17.27 -3.78 0.71
C HIS A 174 16.84 -5.04 -0.05
N VAL A 175 15.63 -5.06 -0.62
CA VAL A 175 15.07 -6.23 -1.32
C VAL A 175 15.93 -6.68 -2.51
N HIS A 176 16.68 -5.75 -3.11
CA HIS A 176 17.58 -6.04 -4.23
C HIS A 176 18.68 -7.06 -3.88
N ARG A 177 19.04 -7.18 -2.60
CA ARG A 177 20.05 -8.13 -2.08
C ARG A 177 19.53 -9.57 -2.00
N VAL A 178 18.24 -9.76 -2.19
CA VAL A 178 17.58 -11.06 -2.15
C VAL A 178 17.29 -11.52 -3.58
N ASP A 179 17.34 -12.84 -3.79
CA ASP A 179 16.99 -13.47 -5.07
C ASP A 179 15.65 -12.98 -5.58
N GLU A 180 15.58 -12.67 -6.88
CA GLU A 180 14.41 -12.05 -7.52
C GLU A 180 13.10 -12.81 -7.23
N LYS A 181 13.17 -14.15 -7.25
CA LYS A 181 12.03 -15.05 -6.97
C LYS A 181 11.49 -14.92 -5.54
N LEU A 182 12.31 -14.48 -4.59
CA LEU A 182 11.96 -14.37 -3.17
C LEU A 182 11.60 -12.94 -2.76
N ARG A 183 11.85 -11.93 -3.60
CA ARG A 183 11.61 -10.52 -3.26
C ARG A 183 10.17 -10.23 -2.87
N ALA A 184 9.20 -10.70 -3.67
CA ALA A 184 7.79 -10.54 -3.36
C ALA A 184 7.39 -11.26 -2.06
N HIS A 185 7.93 -12.46 -1.85
CA HIS A 185 7.66 -13.24 -0.63
C HIS A 185 8.24 -12.60 0.63
N LEU A 186 9.43 -11.99 0.54
CA LEU A 186 10.03 -11.25 1.66
C LEU A 186 9.14 -10.07 2.05
N ILE A 187 8.76 -9.22 1.09
CA ILE A 187 7.91 -8.05 1.37
C ILE A 187 6.55 -8.49 1.90
N ALA A 188 5.95 -9.55 1.33
CA ALA A 188 4.69 -10.11 1.82
C ALA A 188 4.79 -10.65 3.25
N ALA A 189 5.90 -11.34 3.59
CA ALA A 189 6.14 -11.83 4.94
C ALA A 189 6.30 -10.67 5.94
N VAL A 190 7.06 -9.62 5.59
CA VAL A 190 7.21 -8.41 6.40
C VAL A 190 5.85 -7.75 6.64
N ILE A 191 5.08 -7.51 5.59
CA ILE A 191 3.74 -6.91 5.71
C ILE A 191 2.82 -7.78 6.57
N THR A 192 2.82 -9.09 6.38
CA THR A 192 1.99 -10.02 7.17
C THR A 192 2.37 -9.99 8.64
N ALA A 193 3.67 -9.94 8.96
CA ALA A 193 4.15 -9.83 10.33
C ALA A 193 3.71 -8.50 10.97
N LEU A 194 3.82 -7.38 10.23
CA LEU A 194 3.36 -6.08 10.71
C LEU A 194 1.85 -6.03 10.95
N VAL A 195 1.06 -6.62 10.05
CA VAL A 195 -0.40 -6.78 10.23
C VAL A 195 -0.70 -7.63 11.46
N TYR A 196 0.04 -8.70 11.69
CA TYR A 196 -0.12 -9.52 12.90
C TYR A 196 0.17 -8.72 14.18
N THR A 197 1.25 -7.93 14.21
CA THR A 197 1.69 -7.24 15.44
C THR A 197 1.00 -5.91 15.69
N GLY A 198 0.67 -5.16 14.65
CA GLY A 198 0.11 -3.80 14.73
C GLY A 198 -1.35 -3.68 14.29
N GLY A 199 -1.90 -4.74 13.68
CA GLY A 199 -3.25 -4.72 13.10
C GLY A 199 -4.34 -4.43 14.12
N SER A 200 -4.21 -4.92 15.35
CA SER A 200 -5.17 -4.65 16.43
C SER A 200 -5.16 -3.21 16.93
N ILE A 201 -4.11 -2.42 16.63
CA ILE A 201 -3.98 -1.04 17.12
C ILE A 201 -4.44 -0.04 16.06
N SER A 202 -3.94 -0.15 14.83
CA SER A 202 -4.23 0.82 13.75
C SER A 202 -4.82 0.20 12.48
N GLY A 203 -4.95 -1.14 12.44
CA GLY A 203 -5.16 -1.90 11.20
C GLY A 203 -3.87 -2.14 10.40
N ALA A 204 -2.73 -1.60 10.84
CA ALA A 204 -1.42 -1.68 10.16
C ALA A 204 -1.55 -1.42 8.65
N VAL A 205 -1.97 -0.21 8.28
CA VAL A 205 -2.32 0.14 6.90
C VAL A 205 -1.12 0.70 6.13
N PHE A 206 -0.34 1.55 6.81
CA PHE A 206 0.90 2.25 6.40
C PHE A 206 0.86 2.85 4.99
N ASN A 207 -0.34 3.21 4.54
CA ASN A 207 -0.63 3.64 3.19
C ASN A 207 -1.83 4.61 3.20
N PRO A 208 -1.61 5.92 2.93
CA PRO A 208 -2.67 6.91 3.06
C PRO A 208 -3.88 6.67 2.15
N VAL A 209 -3.69 6.18 0.92
CA VAL A 209 -4.84 5.95 0.01
C VAL A 209 -5.62 4.69 0.36
N LEU A 210 -4.94 3.66 0.86
CA LEU A 210 -5.59 2.47 1.36
C LEU A 210 -6.39 2.79 2.64
N ALA A 211 -5.80 3.57 3.56
CA ALA A 211 -6.48 4.03 4.76
C ALA A 211 -7.71 4.88 4.42
N PHE A 212 -7.60 5.77 3.45
CA PHE A 212 -8.76 6.49 2.93
C PHE A 212 -9.86 5.55 2.44
N SER A 213 -9.50 4.46 1.76
CA SER A 213 -10.49 3.48 1.29
C SER A 213 -11.18 2.74 2.44
N VAL A 214 -10.44 2.31 3.48
CA VAL A 214 -10.92 1.30 4.43
C VAL A 214 -11.13 1.79 5.86
N GLN A 215 -10.47 2.86 6.28
CA GLN A 215 -10.54 3.41 7.66
C GLN A 215 -11.34 4.70 7.74
N PHE A 216 -11.13 5.63 6.82
CA PHE A 216 -11.77 6.95 6.85
C PHE A 216 -13.31 6.91 6.78
N PRO A 217 -13.95 5.90 6.14
CA PRO A 217 -15.41 5.75 6.20
C PRO A 217 -15.94 5.35 7.59
N CYS A 218 -15.08 4.88 8.50
CA CYS A 218 -15.50 4.43 9.82
C CYS A 218 -15.68 5.61 10.78
N SER A 219 -16.74 5.57 11.58
CA SER A 219 -16.92 6.53 12.68
C SER A 219 -15.96 6.24 13.84
N GLY A 220 -15.81 7.18 14.79
CA GLY A 220 -15.01 7.00 16.01
C GLY A 220 -14.01 8.12 16.20
N HIS A 221 -13.39 8.57 15.11
CA HIS A 221 -12.43 9.67 15.08
C HIS A 221 -12.77 10.70 14.02
N THR A 222 -12.24 11.90 14.21
CA THR A 222 -12.31 12.98 13.25
C THR A 222 -11.42 12.72 12.04
N TYR A 223 -11.74 13.36 10.91
CA TYR A 223 -10.92 13.26 9.70
C TYR A 223 -9.46 13.70 9.95
N LEU A 224 -9.24 14.71 10.80
CA LEU A 224 -7.90 15.20 11.14
C LEU A 224 -7.10 14.20 11.97
N GLU A 225 -7.74 13.49 12.91
CA GLU A 225 -7.09 12.40 13.65
C GLU A 225 -6.69 11.26 12.71
N TYR A 226 -7.55 10.88 11.77
CA TYR A 226 -7.16 9.90 10.75
C TYR A 226 -6.05 10.40 9.83
N CYS A 227 -6.01 11.68 9.47
CA CYS A 227 -4.86 12.26 8.75
C CYS A 227 -3.59 12.18 9.59
N PHE A 228 -3.66 12.49 10.89
CA PHE A 228 -2.51 12.38 11.78
C PHE A 228 -1.97 10.94 11.83
N VAL A 229 -2.85 9.95 11.94
CA VAL A 229 -2.46 8.53 11.99
C VAL A 229 -1.94 8.04 10.63
N TYR A 230 -2.74 8.18 9.58
CA TYR A 230 -2.54 7.47 8.30
C TYR A 230 -1.87 8.30 7.20
N TRP A 231 -1.67 9.61 7.39
CA TRP A 231 -0.80 10.40 6.53
C TRP A 231 0.52 10.72 7.20
N LEU A 232 0.49 11.37 8.37
CA LEU A 232 1.72 11.84 9.02
C LEU A 232 2.59 10.66 9.46
N GLY A 233 2.01 9.63 10.10
CA GLY A 233 2.72 8.42 10.48
C GLY A 233 3.49 7.78 9.31
N PRO A 234 2.83 7.36 8.23
CA PRO A 234 3.50 6.72 7.09
C PRO A 234 4.52 7.60 6.37
N VAL A 235 4.24 8.91 6.19
CA VAL A 235 5.18 9.84 5.56
C VAL A 235 6.45 9.99 6.41
N LEU A 236 6.31 10.14 7.73
CA LEU A 236 7.46 10.20 8.64
C LEU A 236 8.23 8.88 8.69
N GLY A 237 7.53 7.74 8.63
CA GLY A 237 8.15 6.41 8.59
C GLY A 237 9.05 6.23 7.36
N VAL A 238 8.54 6.57 6.18
CA VAL A 238 9.34 6.54 4.94
C VAL A 238 10.49 7.54 5.00
N ALA A 239 10.23 8.79 5.38
CA ALA A 239 11.26 9.83 5.45
C ALA A 239 12.39 9.48 6.43
N SER A 240 12.06 9.01 7.63
CA SER A 240 13.05 8.61 8.64
C SER A 240 13.89 7.40 8.20
N CYS A 241 13.29 6.43 7.49
CA CYS A 241 14.02 5.31 6.89
C CYS A 241 15.08 5.78 5.89
N ILE A 242 14.70 6.66 4.96
CA ILE A 242 15.61 7.20 3.96
C ILE A 242 16.74 7.98 4.62
N LEU A 243 16.41 8.86 5.57
CA LEU A 243 17.40 9.64 6.32
C LEU A 243 18.40 8.73 7.04
N LEU A 244 17.91 7.67 7.70
CA LEU A 244 18.77 6.72 8.41
C LEU A 244 19.74 6.01 7.47
N PHE A 245 19.23 5.36 6.42
CA PHE A 245 20.04 4.48 5.58
C PHE A 245 20.90 5.22 4.55
N GLU A 246 20.51 6.41 4.11
CA GLU A 246 21.23 7.14 3.04
C GLU A 246 22.06 8.32 3.55
N LYS A 247 21.73 8.87 4.71
CA LYS A 247 22.44 10.04 5.25
C LYS A 247 23.19 9.69 6.52
N ILE A 248 22.49 9.18 7.54
CA ILE A 248 23.06 8.98 8.88
C ILE A 248 24.08 7.82 8.88
N ILE A 249 23.71 6.63 8.41
CA ILE A 249 24.62 5.47 8.42
C ILE A 249 25.88 5.72 7.57
N PRO A 250 25.81 6.24 6.33
CA PRO A 250 27.01 6.55 5.54
C PRO A 250 27.90 7.60 6.19
N PHE A 251 27.31 8.65 6.77
CA PHE A 251 28.04 9.69 7.51
C PHE A 251 28.80 9.11 8.70
N LEU A 252 28.13 8.30 9.54
CA LEU A 252 28.75 7.64 10.69
C LEU A 252 29.80 6.62 10.30
N SER A 253 29.66 5.98 9.13
CA SER A 253 30.61 5.00 8.61
C SER A 253 31.85 5.63 7.96
N GLY A 254 31.97 6.97 7.94
CA GLY A 254 33.10 7.68 7.34
C GLY A 254 33.16 7.61 5.81
N LYS A 255 32.11 7.09 5.15
CA LYS A 255 31.99 7.06 3.69
C LYS A 255 31.37 8.38 3.22
N SER A 256 32.17 9.44 3.17
CA SER A 256 31.71 10.72 2.62
C SER A 256 31.56 10.61 1.10
N THR A 257 30.35 10.85 0.59
CA THR A 257 30.01 10.97 -0.84
C THR A 257 30.38 12.36 -1.38
N ILE A 258 31.62 12.80 -1.13
CA ILE A 258 32.20 13.98 -1.77
C ILE A 258 33.34 13.49 -2.66
N GLY A 259 32.94 13.08 -3.86
CA GLY A 259 33.81 12.72 -4.97
C GLY A 259 33.04 12.98 -6.26
N LEU A 260 32.64 14.24 -6.47
CA LEU A 260 32.22 14.70 -7.79
C LEU A 260 33.47 14.73 -8.66
N ASP A 261 33.52 13.82 -9.63
CA ASP A 261 34.50 13.79 -10.70
C ASP A 261 34.67 15.18 -11.31
N VAL A 262 35.82 15.81 -11.03
CA VAL A 262 36.36 16.87 -11.86
C VAL A 262 37.13 16.15 -12.98
N PRO A 263 36.71 16.25 -14.25
CA PRO A 263 37.51 15.70 -15.35
C PRO A 263 38.84 16.45 -15.40
N THR A 264 39.92 15.72 -15.18
CA THR A 264 41.29 16.21 -15.36
C THR A 264 41.47 16.60 -16.82
N ALA A 265 41.46 17.91 -17.10
CA ALA A 265 41.79 18.44 -18.42
C ALA A 265 43.23 18.04 -18.78
N GLN A 266 43.39 17.11 -19.72
CA GLN A 266 44.67 16.81 -20.34
C GLN A 266 45.11 18.01 -21.18
N LYS A 267 46.22 18.65 -20.79
CA LYS A 267 46.94 19.61 -21.64
C LYS A 267 47.55 18.87 -22.85
N PRO A 268 47.39 19.37 -24.09
CA PRO A 268 48.10 18.81 -25.22
C PRO A 268 49.60 19.17 -25.13
N LYS A 269 50.45 18.17 -25.36
CA LYS A 269 51.89 18.34 -25.58
C LYS A 269 52.09 18.91 -26.98
N THR A 270 52.64 20.11 -27.08
CA THR A 270 53.16 20.67 -28.32
C THR A 270 54.52 20.03 -28.61
N GLN A 271 54.66 19.44 -29.80
CA GLN A 271 55.93 19.25 -30.49
C GLN A 271 55.97 20.24 -31.65
#